data_AF-A0A5M4AT11-F1
#
_entry.id   AF-A0A5M4AT11-F1
#
_cell.length_a   1.000
_cell.length_b   1.000
_cell.length_c   1.000
_cell.angle_alpha   90.00
_cell.angle_beta   90.00
_cell.angle_gamma   90.00
#
_symmetry.space_group_name_H-M   'P 1'
#
loop_
_entity.id
_entity.type
_entity.pdbx_description
1 polymer ?
#
loop_
_entity_poly.entity_id
_entity_poly.type
_entity_poly.pdbx_seq_one_letter_code
_entity_poly.pdbx_strand_id
1 'polypeptide(L)' 'MKNIFIYYLVILLPFIPLVWLVFSPYILTFVIALLFYATIYRGLTDYFRLRAKGYKGYDLRRLFIPFYGHIKYFKALYLK' A
#
# COMPACT_ATOMS: atom_id res chain seq x y z
N MET A 1 -1.04 -12.41 4.18
CA MET A 1 -2.34 -11.70 4.07
C MET A 1 -3.32 -12.48 3.18
N LYS A 2 -3.81 -13.64 3.63
CA LYS A 2 -4.89 -14.35 2.92
C LYS A 2 -6.25 -13.73 3.22
N ASN A 3 -6.48 -13.38 4.49
CA ASN A 3 -7.67 -12.65 4.92
C ASN A 3 -7.63 -11.20 4.40
N ILE A 4 -8.72 -10.79 3.76
CA ILE A 4 -8.93 -9.44 3.23
C ILE A 4 -9.01 -8.38 4.33
N PHE A 5 -9.58 -8.74 5.48
CA PHE A 5 -9.72 -7.83 6.62
C PHE A 5 -8.36 -7.38 7.16
N ILE A 6 -7.43 -8.32 7.35
CA ILE A 6 -6.07 -8.03 7.79
C ILE A 6 -5.35 -7.12 6.78
N TYR A 7 -5.56 -7.34 5.49
CA TYR A 7 -4.96 -6.48 4.47
C TYR A 7 -5.51 -5.04 4.54
N TYR A 8 -6.81 -4.86 4.74
CA TYR A 8 -7.37 -3.51 4.92
C TYR A 8 -6.84 -2.83 6.18
N LEU A 9 -6.72 -3.56 7.30
CA LEU A 9 -6.10 -3.01 8.52
C LEU A 9 -4.67 -2.53 8.28
N VAL A 10 -3.86 -3.32 7.56
CA VAL A 10 -2.48 -2.95 7.25
C VAL A 10 -2.44 -1.72 6.34
N ILE A 11 -3.31 -1.61 5.33
CA ILE A 11 -3.37 -0.42 4.46
C ILE A 11 -3.74 0.84 5.22
N LEU A 12 -4.65 0.72 6.19
CA LEU A 12 -5.16 1.87 6.95
C LEU A 12 -4.23 2.27 8.10
N LEU A 13 -3.31 1.41 8.54
CA LEU A 13 -2.40 1.70 9.64
C LEU A 13 -1.64 3.04 9.48
N PRO A 14 -1.08 3.38 8.30
CA PRO A 14 -0.35 4.64 8.10
C PRO A 14 -1.25 5.87 8.04
N PHE A 15 -2.57 5.71 7.93
CA PHE A 15 -3.48 6.86 7.95
C PHE A 15 -3.50 7.56 9.30
N ILE A 16 -3.31 6.84 10.41
CA ILE A 16 -3.31 7.44 11.75
C ILE A 16 -2.24 8.55 11.87
N PRO A 17 -0.94 8.29 11.61
CA PRO A 17 0.07 9.35 11.64
C PRO A 17 -0.09 10.37 10.50
N LEU A 18 -0.60 9.98 9.32
CA LEU A 18 -0.85 10.93 8.23
C LEU A 18 -1.93 11.96 8.60
N VAL A 19 -3.05 11.53 9.20
CA VAL A 19 -4.12 12.42 9.65
C VAL A 19 -3.61 13.34 10.75
N TRP A 20 -2.80 12.82 11.69
CA TRP A 20 -2.18 13.67 12.70
C TRP A 20 -1.26 14.74 12.07
N LEU A 21 -0.47 14.37 11.06
CA LEU A 21 0.41 15.29 10.35
C LEU A 21 -0.34 16.38 9.57
N VAL A 22 -1.56 16.10 9.07
CA VAL A 22 -2.42 17.10 8.38
C VAL A 22 -2.76 18.28 9.30
N PHE A 23 -2.96 18.04 10.60
CA PHE A 23 -3.27 19.09 11.57
C PHE A 23 -2.03 19.69 12.24
N SER A 24 -0.84 19.26 11.83
CA SER A 24 0.44 19.73 12.36
C SER A 24 1.07 20.79 11.45
N PRO A 25 1.99 21.64 11.96
CA PRO A 25 2.72 22.58 11.11
C PRO A 25 3.76 21.91 10.19
N TYR A 26 3.97 20.58 10.29
CA TYR A 26 5.03 19.86 9.60
C TYR A 26 4.64 19.41 8.19
N ILE A 27 4.32 20.36 7.31
CA ILE A 27 3.86 20.08 5.93
C ILE A 27 4.86 19.22 5.13
N LEU A 28 6.17 19.47 5.30
CA LEU A 28 7.21 18.71 4.59
C LEU A 28 7.23 17.24 5.05
N THR A 29 7.11 17.01 6.36
CA THR A 29 7.01 15.67 6.94
C THR A 29 5.76 14.95 6.46
N PHE A 30 4.62 15.65 6.37
CA PHE A 30 3.40 15.10 5.79
C PHE A 30 3.61 14.62 4.36
N VAL A 31 4.19 15.46 3.49
CA VAL A 31 4.44 15.11 2.08
C VAL A 31 5.39 13.92 1.96
N ILE A 32 6.48 13.89 2.73
CA ILE A 32 7.43 12.77 2.73
C ILE A 32 6.74 11.48 3.20
N ALA A 33 5.97 11.54 4.29
CA ALA A 33 5.24 10.39 4.81
C ALA A 33 4.20 9.88 3.81
N LEU A 34 3.49 10.79 3.12
CA LEU A 34 2.50 10.45 2.10
C LEU A 34 3.15 9.74 0.89
N LEU A 35 4.28 10.27 0.41
CA LEU A 35 5.03 9.67 -0.69
C LEU A 35 5.60 8.30 -0.29
N PHE A 36 6.16 8.19 0.91
CA PHE A 36 6.66 6.93 1.45
C PHE A 36 5.54 5.89 1.56
N TYR A 37 4.37 6.31 2.05
CA TYR A 37 3.18 5.47 2.11
C TYR A 37 2.77 4.99 0.71
N ALA A 38 2.59 5.91 -0.24
CA ALA A 38 2.07 5.61 -1.57
C ALA A 38 3.01 4.74 -2.42
N THR A 39 4.32 4.89 -2.26
CA THR A 39 5.33 4.18 -3.08
C THR A 39 5.84 2.92 -2.40
N ILE A 40 6.40 3.05 -1.19
CA ILE A 40 7.12 1.97 -0.52
C ILE A 40 6.16 1.11 0.29
N TYR A 41 5.44 1.69 1.24
CA TYR A 41 4.58 0.94 2.14
C TYR A 41 3.49 0.19 1.39
N ARG A 42 2.81 0.89 0.47
CA ARG A 42 1.71 0.33 -0.31
C ARG A 42 2.20 -0.77 -1.26
N GLY A 43 3.32 -0.56 -1.95
CA GLY A 43 3.93 -1.56 -2.82
C GLY A 43 4.36 -2.83 -2.08
N LEU A 44 4.96 -2.69 -0.89
CA LEU A 44 5.32 -3.83 -0.03
C LEU A 44 4.09 -4.60 0.45
N THR A 45 3.07 -3.88 0.91
CA THR A 45 1.82 -4.49 1.40
C THR A 45 1.14 -5.33 0.31
N ASP A 46 1.09 -4.79 -0.91
CA ASP A 46 0.55 -5.49 -2.08
C ASP A 46 1.40 -6.71 -2.47
N TYR A 47 2.73 -6.57 -2.44
CA TYR A 47 3.64 -7.70 -2.67
C TYR A 47 3.37 -8.85 -1.71
N PHE A 48 3.28 -8.57 -0.40
CA PHE A 48 3.00 -9.60 0.60
C PHE A 48 1.64 -10.25 0.39
N ARG A 49 0.63 -9.51 -0.07
CA ARG A 49 -0.69 -10.06 -0.40
C ARG A 49 -0.65 -10.95 -1.63
N LEU A 50 -0.08 -10.48 -2.73
CA LEU A 50 0.03 -11.24 -3.98
C LEU A 50 0.83 -12.53 -3.79
N ARG A 51 1.94 -12.46 -3.03
CA ARG A 51 2.73 -13.63 -2.66
C ARG A 51 1.94 -14.61 -1.79
N ALA A 52 1.18 -14.12 -0.81
CA ALA A 52 0.36 -14.97 0.06
C ALA A 52 -0.80 -15.67 -0.70
N LYS A 53 -1.27 -15.07 -1.81
CA LYS A 53 -2.25 -15.66 -2.73
C LYS A 53 -1.64 -16.57 -3.80
N GLY A 54 -0.31 -16.75 -3.81
CA GLY A 54 0.38 -17.61 -4.77
C GLY A 54 0.47 -17.05 -6.19
N TYR A 55 0.26 -15.75 -6.38
CA TYR A 55 0.41 -15.11 -7.69
C TYR A 55 1.88 -15.20 -8.13
N LYS A 56 2.13 -15.61 -9.38
CA LYS A 56 3.48 -15.68 -9.98
C LYS A 56 3.58 -14.68 -11.14
N GLY A 57 4.77 -14.16 -11.41
CA GLY A 57 5.01 -13.25 -12.55
C GLY A 57 4.64 -11.78 -12.33
N TYR A 58 4.58 -11.31 -11.08
CA TYR A 58 4.50 -9.87 -10.80
C TYR A 58 5.89 -9.23 -10.83
N ASP A 59 5.97 -8.00 -11.34
CA ASP A 59 7.20 -7.21 -11.32
C ASP A 59 7.22 -6.35 -10.06
N LEU A 60 8.12 -6.69 -9.14
CA LEU A 60 8.32 -6.00 -7.86
C LEU A 60 8.50 -4.50 -8.05
N ARG A 61 9.32 -4.08 -9.03
CA ARG A 61 9.64 -2.67 -9.24
C ARG A 61 8.40 -1.87 -9.62
N ARG A 62 7.49 -2.51 -10.37
CA ARG A 62 6.23 -1.89 -10.79
C ARG A 62 5.18 -1.83 -9.68
N LEU A 63 5.34 -2.57 -8.58
CA LEU A 63 4.49 -2.43 -7.39
C LEU A 63 4.82 -1.17 -6.58
N PHE A 64 6.06 -0.67 -6.67
CA PHE A 64 6.47 0.59 -6.04
C PHE A 64 6.04 1.83 -6.83
N ILE A 65 5.62 1.65 -8.09
CA ILE A 65 5.02 2.72 -8.88
C ILE A 65 3.61 2.93 -8.35
N PRO A 66 3.30 4.12 -7.80
CA PRO A 66 1.98 4.39 -7.26
C PRO A 66 0.92 4.18 -8.34
N PHE A 67 -0.24 3.66 -7.96
CA PHE A 67 -1.38 3.32 -8.82
C PHE A 67 -1.19 2.14 -9.79
N TYR A 68 0.02 1.87 -10.31
CA TYR A 68 0.24 0.80 -11.30
C TYR A 68 -0.13 -0.58 -10.76
N GLY A 69 0.43 -0.94 -9.60
CA GLY A 69 0.19 -2.24 -8.96
C GLY A 69 -1.28 -2.45 -8.61
N HIS A 70 -1.94 -1.42 -8.09
CA HIS A 70 -3.34 -1.49 -7.66
C HIS A 70 -4.30 -1.69 -8.82
N ILE A 71 -4.07 -1.03 -9.95
CA ILE A 71 -4.93 -1.16 -11.14
C ILE A 71 -4.71 -2.52 -11.78
N LYS A 72 -3.45 -2.89 -12.04
CA LYS A 72 -3.12 -4.14 -12.74
C LYS A 72 -3.55 -5.38 -11.96
N TYR A 73 -3.38 -5.37 -10.64
CA TYR A 73 -3.67 -6.52 -9.78
C TYR A 73 -4.94 -6.35 -8.95
N PHE A 74 -5.83 -5.39 -9.29
CA PHE A 74 -7.02 -5.08 -8.49
C PHE A 74 -7.84 -6.32 -8.13
N LYS A 75 -8.16 -7.16 -9.11
CA LYS A 75 -8.95 -8.39 -8.89
C LYS A 75 -8.24 -9.36 -7.93
N ALA A 76 -6.93 -9.55 -8.10
CA ALA A 76 -6.13 -10.43 -7.27
C ALA A 76 -5.91 -9.86 -5.86
N LEU A 77 -5.88 -8.54 -5.72
CA LEU A 77 -5.80 -7.89 -4.42
C LEU A 77 -7.16 -7.98 -3.71
N TYR A 78 -8.25 -7.48 -4.29
CA TYR A 78 -9.49 -7.21 -3.54
C TYR A 78 -10.62 -8.23 -3.71
N LEU A 79 -10.72 -8.93 -4.84
CA LEU A 79 -11.93 -9.71 -5.17
C LEU A 79 -11.74 -11.24 -5.09
N LYS A 80 -10.53 -11.72 -5.38
CA LYS A 80 -10.27 -13.14 -5.62
C LYS A 80 -9.32 -13.73 -4.57
#